data_AF-Q80X13-F1
#
_entry.id   AF-Q80X13-F1
#
_cell.length_a   1.000
_cell.length_b   1.000
_cell.length_c   1.000
_cell.angle_alpha   90.00
_cell.angle_beta   90.00
_cell.angle_gamma   90.00
#
_symmetry.space_group_name_H-M   'P 1'
#
loop_
_entity.id
_entity.type
_entity.pdbx_description
1 polymer ?
#
loop_
_entity_poly.entity_id
_entity_poly.type
_entity_poly.pdbx_seq_one_letter_code
_entity_poly.pdbx_strand_id
1 'polypeptide(L)' 'TEVIATLKDGQEVCLDPEAPLVRKIIQKILNKGKAN' A
#
# COMPACT_ATOMS: atom_id res chain seq x y z
N THR A 1 7.50 7.91 9.43
CA THR A 1 6.37 8.37 8.60
C THR A 1 5.44 7.20 8.45
N GLU A 2 4.15 7.36 8.70
CA GLU A 2 3.20 6.24 8.72
C GLU A 2 2.20 6.39 7.58
N VAL A 3 1.82 5.25 6.97
CA VAL A 3 0.86 5.23 5.87
C VAL A 3 -0.34 4.41 6.31
N ILE A 4 -1.52 5.00 6.23
CA ILE A 4 -2.77 4.29 6.49
C ILE A 4 -3.35 3.87 5.14
N ALA A 5 -3.57 2.57 4.96
CA ALA A 5 -4.15 2.02 3.76
C ALA A 5 -5.57 1.53 4.04
N THR A 6 -6.50 1.89 3.15
CA THR A 6 -7.86 1.34 3.17
C THR A 6 -7.92 0.14 2.24
N LEU A 7 -8.27 -1.01 2.79
CA LEU A 7 -8.52 -2.24 2.03
C LEU A 7 -9.86 -2.12 1.30
N LYS A 8 -10.06 -2.96 0.27
CA LYS A 8 -11.32 -3.00 -0.49
C LYS A 8 -12.53 -3.35 0.38
N ASP A 9 -12.27 -4.02 1.49
CA ASP A 9 -13.28 -4.41 2.48
C ASP A 9 -13.60 -3.26 3.46
N GLY A 10 -13.04 -2.06 3.25
CA GLY A 10 -13.27 -0.87 4.07
C GLY A 10 -12.42 -0.80 5.34
N GLN A 11 -11.58 -1.81 5.59
CA GLN A 11 -10.69 -1.83 6.76
C GLN A 11 -9.51 -0.89 6.58
N GLU A 12 -9.23 -0.08 7.59
CA GLU A 12 -8.06 0.79 7.64
C GLU A 12 -6.94 0.09 8.41
N VAL A 13 -5.77 -0.03 7.78
CA VAL A 13 -4.60 -0.67 8.38
C VAL A 13 -3.40 0.27 8.32
N CYS A 14 -2.65 0.32 9.42
CA CYS A 14 -1.38 1.05 9.46
C CYS A 14 -0.28 0.21 8.82
N LEU A 15 0.38 0.78 7.82
CA LEU A 15 1.51 0.18 7.12
C LEU A 15 2.76 1.02 7.38
N ASP A 16 3.84 0.33 7.71
CA ASP A 16 5.15 0.94 7.89
C ASP A 16 5.91 1.02 6.55
N PRO A 17 6.11 2.23 5.98
CA PRO A 17 6.83 2.38 4.73
C PRO A 17 8.33 2.14 4.87
N GLU A 18 8.92 2.02 6.06
CA GLU A 18 10.34 1.70 6.24
C GLU A 18 10.61 0.20 6.06
N ALA A 19 9.59 -0.65 6.24
CA ALA A 19 9.69 -2.07 5.99
C ALA A 19 9.87 -2.38 4.48
N PRO A 20 10.91 -3.13 4.08
CA PRO A 20 11.24 -3.37 2.67
C PRO A 20 10.14 -4.16 1.91
N LEU A 21 9.35 -4.97 2.62
CA LEU A 21 8.23 -5.70 2.03
C LEU A 21 7.06 -4.77 1.70
N VAL A 22 6.74 -3.84 2.61
CA VAL A 22 5.64 -2.88 2.46
C VAL A 22 5.92 -1.94 1.28
N ARG A 23 7.15 -1.44 1.14
CA ARG A 23 7.59 -0.64 -0.02
C ARG A 23 7.30 -1.33 -1.35
N LYS A 24 7.64 -2.63 -1.45
CA LYS A 24 7.41 -3.42 -2.66
C LYS A 24 5.92 -3.61 -2.97
N ILE A 25 5.10 -3.82 -1.95
CA ILE A 25 3.64 -3.99 -2.11
C ILE A 25 3.00 -2.69 -2.60
N ILE A 26 3.32 -1.55 -1.97
CA ILE A 26 2.82 -0.24 -2.38
C ILE A 26 3.18 0.03 -3.85
N GLN A 27 4.44 -0.20 -4.24
CA GLN A 27 4.88 -0.03 -5.62
C GLN A 27 4.12 -0.94 -6.60
N LYS A 28 3.87 -2.21 -6.22
CA LYS A 28 3.08 -3.14 -7.05
C LYS A 28 1.64 -2.68 -7.21
N ILE A 29 1.00 -2.18 -6.14
CA ILE A 29 -0.37 -1.67 -6.18
C ILE A 29 -0.46 -0.44 -7.07
N LEU A 30 0.45 0.53 -6.91
CA LEU A 30 0.51 1.73 -7.75
C LEU A 30 0.75 1.40 -9.23
N ASN A 31 1.64 0.45 -9.52
CA ASN A 31 1.89 0.00 -10.90
C ASN A 31 0.68 -0.73 -11.49
N LYS A 32 -0.07 -1.49 -10.68
CA LYS A 32 -1.29 -2.20 -11.12
C LYS A 32 -2.47 -1.25 -11.36
N GLY A 33 -2.55 -0.15 -10.61
CA GLY A 33 -3.53 0.92 -10.85
C GLY A 33 -3.24 1.74 -12.10
N LYS A 34 -2.01 1.67 -12.63
CA LYS A 34 -1.60 2.26 -13.91
C LYS A 34 -1.94 1.34 -15.09
N ALA A 35 -3.17 0.82 -15.12
CA ALA A 35 -3.74 0.25 -16.34
C ALA A 35 -4.45 1.39 -17.09
N ASN A 36 -3.78 1.91 -18.13
CA ASN A 36 -4.44 2.67 -19.20
C ASN A 36 -5.29 1.72 -20.04
#